data_AF-A0A2P8AZU5-F1
#
_entry.id   AF-A0A2P8AZU5-F1
#
_cell.length_a   1.000
_cell.length_b   1.000
_cell.length_c   1.000
_cell.angle_alpha   90.00
_cell.angle_beta   90.00
_cell.angle_gamma   90.00
#
_symmetry.space_group_name_H-M   'P 1'
#
loop_
_entity.id
_entity.type
_entity.pdbx_description
1 polymer ?
#
loop_
_entity_poly.entity_id
_entity_poly.type
_entity_poly.pdbx_seq_one_letter_code
_entity_poly.pdbx_strand_id
1 'polypeptide(L)' 'MAGALDKAGICRPEGFTAAVVFRHCLDCGERNLIRDDDYIHALCGIELPEDVEPRLAAQPSTDQRSR' A
#
# COMPACT_ATOMS: atom_id res chain seq x y z
N MET A 1 6.48 11.62 6.39
CA MET A 1 7.62 10.78 6.85
C MET A 1 8.86 11.18 6.06
N ALA A 2 9.79 11.90 6.68
CA ALA A 2 11.05 12.27 6.02
C ALA A 2 12.18 12.43 7.06
N GLY A 3 11.91 13.05 8.21
CA GLY A 3 12.94 13.42 9.18
C GLY A 3 13.69 12.28 9.89
N ALA A 4 13.26 11.02 9.77
CA ALA A 4 13.97 9.90 10.40
C ALA A 4 15.33 9.63 9.72
N LEU A 5 15.38 9.70 8.38
CA LEU A 5 16.63 9.54 7.62
C LEU A 5 17.60 10.70 7.89
N ASP A 6 17.06 11.93 7.98
CA ASP A 6 17.88 13.11 8.34
C ASP A 6 18.51 12.95 9.72
N LYS A 7 17.73 12.50 10.71
CA LYS A 7 18.22 12.27 12.07
C LYS A 7 19.29 11.17 12.14
N ALA A 8 19.20 10.18 11.26
CA ALA A 8 20.19 9.11 11.15
C ALA A 8 21.43 9.50 10.34
N GLY A 9 21.48 10.70 9.73
CA GLY A 9 22.57 11.11 8.86
C GLY A 9 22.65 10.31 7.55
N ILE A 10 21.58 9.60 7.20
CA ILE A 10 21.52 8.79 5.99
C ILE A 10 21.05 9.67 4.85
N CYS A 11 21.90 9.86 3.84
CA CYS A 11 21.50 10.51 2.59
C CYS A 11 20.30 9.77 2.01
N ARG A 12 19.24 10.50 1.67
CA ARG A 12 18.05 9.90 1.08
C ARG A 12 18.41 9.32 -0.29
N PRO A 13 18.29 8.01 -0.49
CA PRO A 13 18.39 7.45 -1.82
C PRO A 13 17.24 7.98 -2.67
N GLU A 14 17.52 8.32 -3.92
CA GLU A 14 16.47 8.50 -4.92
C GLU A 14 15.60 7.23 -4.98
N GLY A 15 14.28 7.39 -5.08
CA GLY A 15 13.36 6.25 -5.10
C GLY A 15 13.17 5.53 -3.77
N PHE A 16 13.58 6.10 -2.62
CA PHE A 16 13.28 5.49 -1.30
C PHE A 16 11.78 5.30 -1.06
N THR A 17 10.93 6.10 -1.71
CA THR A 17 9.48 5.93 -1.72
C THR A 17 9.05 5.33 -3.06
N ALA A 18 8.41 4.17 -3.01
CA ALA A 18 7.76 3.53 -4.15
C ALA A 18 6.23 3.66 -4.05
N ALA A 19 5.57 3.80 -5.20
CA ALA A 19 4.12 3.67 -5.27
C ALA A 19 3.74 2.19 -5.09
N VAL A 20 2.75 1.92 -4.24
CA VAL A 20 2.22 0.58 -4.00
C VAL A 20 0.71 0.60 -4.20
N VAL A 21 0.19 -0.44 -4.83
CA VAL A 21 -1.25 -0.57 -5.12
C VAL A 21 -1.84 -1.60 -4.17
N PHE A 22 -2.86 -1.18 -3.42
CA PHE A 22 -3.68 -2.10 -2.64
C PHE A 22 -5.01 -2.36 -3.35
N ARG A 23 -5.49 -3.60 -3.25
CA ARG A 23 -6.79 -4.03 -3.76
C ARG A 23 -7.57 -4.74 -2.68
N HIS A 24 -8.87 -4.51 -2.63
CA HIS A 24 -9.76 -5.17 -1.69
C HIS A 24 -10.39 -6.38 -2.38
N CYS A 25 -10.31 -7.54 -1.75
CA CYS A 25 -11.00 -8.74 -2.22
C CYS A 25 -12.48 -8.63 -1.87
N LEU A 26 -13.36 -8.75 -2.87
CA LEU A 26 -14.81 -8.67 -2.67
C LEU A 26 -15.38 -9.93 -2.00
N ASP A 27 -14.66 -11.06 -2.06
CA ASP A 27 -15.09 -12.34 -1.48
C ASP A 27 -14.76 -12.46 0.00
N CYS A 28 -13.50 -12.16 0.38
CA CYS A 28 -13.04 -12.34 1.76
C CYS A 28 -12.91 -11.03 2.56
N GLY A 29 -13.02 -9.86 1.91
CA GLY A 29 -12.95 -8.56 2.57
C GLY A 29 -11.54 -8.07 2.94
N GLU A 30 -10.50 -8.86 2.63
CA GLU A 30 -9.12 -8.52 2.97
C GLU A 30 -8.46 -7.67 1.88
N ARG A 31 -7.40 -6.95 2.25
CA ARG A 31 -6.58 -6.16 1.31
C ARG A 31 -5.36 -6.94 0.87
N ASN A 32 -5.13 -6.98 -0.44
CA ASN A 32 -3.91 -7.47 -1.06
C ASN A 32 -3.02 -6.32 -1.50
N LEU A 33 -1.71 -6.55 -1.45
CA LEU A 33 -0.71 -5.73 -2.13
C LEU A 33 -0.48 -6.31 -3.52
N ILE A 34 -0.68 -5.50 -4.56
CA ILE A 34 -0.36 -5.90 -5.94
C ILE A 34 1.13 -5.73 -6.17
N ARG A 35 1.76 -6.76 -6.73
CA ARG A 35 3.16 -6.76 -7.13
C ARG A 35 3.25 -7.16 -8.58
N ASP A 36 4.01 -6.40 -9.37
CA ASP A 36 4.33 -6.76 -10.76
C ASP A 36 3.06 -7.08 -11.59
N ASP A 37 1.98 -6.34 -11.35
CA ASP A 37 0.65 -6.52 -11.94
C ASP A 37 0.03 -7.92 -11.72
N ASP A 38 0.40 -8.62 -10.64
CA ASP A 38 -0.23 -9.86 -10.19
C ASP A 38 -1.45 -9.57 -9.32
N TYR A 39 -2.64 -9.80 -9.89
CA TYR A 39 -3.93 -9.58 -9.25
C TYR A 39 -4.49 -10.79 -8.51
N ILE A 40 -3.70 -11.83 -8.24
CA ILE A 40 -4.15 -12.96 -7.42
C ILE A 40 -4.06 -12.62 -5.92
N HIS A 41 -5.18 -12.76 -5.20
CA HIS A 41 -5.22 -12.55 -3.76
C HIS A 41 -4.42 -13.61 -3.01
N ALA A 42 -3.40 -13.20 -2.25
CA ALA A 42 -2.44 -14.13 -1.64
C ALA A 42 -3.06 -15.14 -0.64
N LEU A 43 -4.22 -14.83 -0.04
CA LEU A 43 -4.84 -15.69 0.97
C LEU A 43 -5.91 -16.64 0.42
N CYS A 44 -6.68 -16.19 -0.58
CA CYS A 44 -7.82 -16.96 -1.08
C CYS A 44 -7.64 -17.41 -2.53
N GLY A 45 -6.62 -16.92 -3.24
CA GLY A 45 -6.32 -17.29 -4.62
C GLY A 45 -7.28 -16.73 -5.65
N ILE A 46 -8.17 -15.81 -5.25
CA ILE A 46 -9.16 -15.21 -6.15
C ILE A 46 -8.54 -14.02 -6.88
N GLU A 47 -8.92 -13.85 -8.15
CA GLU A 47 -8.51 -12.74 -8.99
C GLU A 47 -9.17 -11.43 -8.53
N LEU A 48 -8.37 -10.39 -8.39
CA LEU A 48 -8.78 -9.07 -7.91
C LEU A 48 -9.09 -8.15 -9.09
N PRO A 49 -10.03 -7.20 -8.92
CA PRO A 49 -10.32 -6.21 -9.94
C PRO A 49 -9.08 -5.34 -10.30
N GLU A 50 -8.70 -5.35 -11.58
CA GLU A 50 -7.60 -4.53 -12.11
C GLU A 50 -8.02 -3.06 -12.20
N ASP A 51 -9.12 -2.79 -12.88
CA ASP A 51 -9.71 -1.48 -13.12
C ASP A 51 -10.76 -1.14 -12.06
N VAL A 52 -10.30 -0.50 -10.99
CA VAL A 52 -11.18 0.16 -10.04
C VAL A 52 -10.90 1.65 -10.08
N GLU A 53 -11.92 2.42 -10.45
CA GLU A 53 -11.93 3.87 -10.26
C GLU A 53 -11.48 4.14 -8.82
N PRO A 54 -10.35 4.84 -8.60
CA PRO A 54 -9.92 5.16 -7.27
C PRO A 54 -11.02 5.97 -6.62
N ARG A 55 -11.67 5.41 -5.59
CA ARG A 55 -12.57 6.16 -4.72
C ARG A 55 -11.71 7.13 -3.90
N LEU A 56 -11.32 8.22 -4.53
CA LEU A 56 -10.69 9.41 -3.95
C LEU A 56 -11.45 9.76 -2.65
N ALA A 57 -10.89 9.84 -1.44
CA ALA A 57 -9.51 9.83 -0.97
C ALA A 57 -9.42 8.95 0.27
N ALA A 58 -8.39 8.09 0.36
CA ALA A 58 -7.96 7.58 1.66
C ALA A 58 -7.54 8.80 2.49
N GLN A 59 -8.38 9.22 3.45
CA GLN A 59 -7.97 10.19 4.44
C GLN A 59 -6.72 9.62 5.13
N PRO A 60 -5.65 10.42 5.35
CA PRO A 60 -4.52 9.93 6.10
C PRO A 60 -5.04 9.40 7.44
N SER A 61 -4.87 8.10 7.67
CA SER A 61 -5.22 7.50 8.95
C SER A 61 -4.30 8.14 9.99
N THR A 62 -4.85 9.03 10.81
CA THR A 62 -4.12 9.71 11.88
C THR A 62 -3.81 8.77 13.06
N ASP A 63 -4.11 7.46 12.94
CA ASP A 63 -3.88 6.50 14.01
C ASP A 63 -2.77 5.50 13.65
N GLN A 64 -1.54 5.88 13.99
CA GLN A 64 -0.40 4.95 14.08
C GLN A 64 0.46 5.25 15.32
N ARG A 65 -0.10 5.92 16.33
CA ARG A 65 0.51 6.08 17.66
C ARG A 65 -0.39 5.47 18.72
N SER A 66 -0.28 4.15 18.86
CA SER A 66 -0.53 3.47 20.12
C SER A 66 0.50 2.35 20.28
N ARG A 67 1.71 2.72 20.69
CA ARG A 67 2.61 1.96 21.57
C ARG A 67 3.49 2.94 22.32
#